data_AF-A0A3N0BND8-F1
#
_entry.id   AF-A0A3N0BND8-F1
#
_cell.length_a   1.000
_cell.length_b   1.000
_cell.length_c   1.000
_cell.angle_alpha   90.00
_cell.angle_beta   90.00
_cell.angle_gamma   90.00
#
_symmetry.space_group_name_H-M   'P 1'
#
loop_
_entity.id
_entity.type
_entity.pdbx_description
1 polymer ?
#
loop_
_entity_poly.entity_id
_entity_poly.type
_entity_poly.pdbx_seq_one_letter_code
_entity_poly.pdbx_strand_id
1 'polypeptide(L)' 'MKVTLEITDFEEMEKFLSLFRTMKLENIKIISSKEDFEPEIVKGNKSLNPKELFGIWKDTPRNIEDIRAKSWHRNK' A
#
# COMPACT_ATOMS: atom_id res chain seq x y z
N MET A 1 -37.23 -5.69 -14.23
CA MET A 1 -36.11 -6.14 -15.08
C MET A 1 -34.88 -5.37 -14.66
N LYS A 2 -33.74 -6.02 -14.40
CA LYS A 2 -32.49 -5.38 -14.00
C LYS A 2 -31.48 -5.59 -15.12
N VAL A 3 -30.91 -4.50 -15.64
CA VAL A 3 -29.85 -4.53 -16.66
C VAL A 3 -28.60 -3.96 -16.02
N THR A 4 -27.49 -4.68 -16.12
CA THR A 4 -26.17 -4.24 -15.66
C THR A 4 -25.30 -4.06 -16.90
N LEU A 5 -24.65 -2.90 -16.99
CA LEU A 5 -23.75 -2.55 -18.09
C LEU A 5 -22.36 -2.38 -17.51
N GLU A 6 -21.38 -3.05 -18.12
CA GLU A 6 -19.97 -2.89 -17.81
C GLU A 6 -19.34 -2.01 -18.89
N ILE A 7 -18.67 -0.94 -18.49
CA ILE A 7 -18.03 0.02 -19.38
C ILE A 7 -16.55 0.04 -19.04
N THR A 8 -15.71 -0.20 -20.03
CA THR A 8 -14.24 -0.28 -19.85
C THR A 8 -13.55 1.07 -19.98
N ASP A 9 -14.19 2.04 -20.63
CA ASP A 9 -13.65 3.38 -20.88
C ASP A 9 -14.47 4.49 -20.21
N PHE A 10 -13.78 5.51 -19.70
CA PHE A 10 -14.41 6.61 -18.98
C PHE A 10 -15.13 7.59 -19.92
N GLU A 11 -14.59 7.82 -21.12
CA GLU A 11 -15.20 8.73 -22.09
C GLU A 11 -16.54 8.17 -22.62
N GLU A 12 -16.60 6.86 -22.84
CA GLU A 12 -17.84 6.15 -23.17
C GLU A 12 -18.90 6.26 -22.06
N MET A 13 -18.46 6.17 -20.79
CA MET A 13 -19.35 6.31 -19.63
C MET A 13 -19.99 7.71 -19.58
N GLU A 14 -19.22 8.77 -19.82
CA GLU A 14 -19.75 10.14 -19.84
C GLU A 14 -20.79 10.37 -20.96
N LYS A 15 -20.51 9.84 -22.16
CA LYS A 15 -21.47 9.89 -23.29
C LYS A 15 -22.77 9.18 -22.92
N PHE A 16 -22.68 8.03 -22.27
CA PHE A 16 -23.86 7.27 -21.86
C PHE A 16 -24.68 7.99 -20.76
N LEU A 17 -24.01 8.60 -19.78
CA LEU A 17 -24.67 9.45 -18.79
C LEU A 17 -25.38 10.66 -19.41
N SER A 18 -24.80 11.24 -20.47
CA SER A 18 -25.44 12.37 -21.17
C SER A 18 -26.75 11.96 -21.86
N LEU A 19 -26.77 10.79 -22.53
CA LEU A 19 -27.98 10.23 -23.15
C LEU A 19 -29.09 10.01 -22.13
N PHE A 20 -28.72 9.45 -20.98
CA PHE A 20 -29.64 9.21 -19.88
C PHE A 20 -30.23 10.48 -19.28
N ARG A 21 -29.45 11.56 -19.17
CA ARG A 21 -29.95 12.88 -18.76
C ARG A 21 -30.98 13.42 -19.76
N THR A 22 -30.73 13.26 -21.07
CA THR A 22 -31.67 13.67 -22.12
C THR A 22 -33.00 12.91 -22.05
N MET A 23 -32.96 11.64 -21.67
CA MET A 23 -34.16 10.79 -21.52
C MET A 23 -35.00 11.12 -20.28
N LYS A 24 -34.61 12.10 -19.44
CA LYS A 24 -35.32 12.51 -18.21
C LYS A 24 -35.70 11.33 -17.31
N LEU A 25 -34.81 10.36 -17.18
CA LEU A 25 -35.02 9.22 -16.30
C LEU A 25 -34.88 9.68 -14.85
N GLU A 26 -36.01 9.80 -14.14
CA GLU A 26 -36.08 10.31 -12.76
C GLU A 26 -35.33 9.43 -11.73
N ASN A 27 -34.95 8.20 -12.10
CA ASN A 27 -34.48 7.16 -11.16
C ASN A 27 -33.12 6.54 -11.53
N ILE A 28 -32.13 7.33 -11.92
CA ILE A 28 -30.77 6.81 -12.15
C ILE A 28 -29.94 6.95 -10.87
N LYS A 29 -29.63 5.80 -10.25
CA LYS A 29 -28.63 5.71 -9.18
C LYS A 29 -27.31 5.25 -9.78
N ILE A 30 -26.35 6.16 -9.92
CA ILE A 30 -24.98 5.82 -10.32
C ILE A 30 -24.29 5.20 -9.10
N ILE A 31 -23.97 3.91 -9.18
CA ILE A 31 -23.19 3.21 -8.15
C ILE A 31 -21.78 3.10 -8.72
N SER A 32 -20.92 4.06 -8.36
CA SER A 32 -19.49 3.94 -8.64
C SER A 32 -18.91 2.85 -7.76
N SER A 33 -18.22 1.88 -8.36
CA SER A 33 -17.42 0.89 -7.64
C SER A 33 -16.03 1.41 -7.26
N LYS A 34 -15.75 2.70 -7.45
CA LYS A 34 -14.63 3.35 -6.77
C LYS A 34 -15.00 3.44 -5.30
N GLU A 35 -14.81 2.34 -4.59
CA GLU A 35 -14.42 2.41 -3.19
C GLU A 35 -13.21 3.35 -3.17
N ASP A 36 -13.37 4.50 -2.54
CA ASP A 36 -12.25 5.33 -2.14
C ASP A 36 -11.44 4.48 -1.16
N PHE A 37 -10.60 3.61 -1.72
CA PHE A 37 -9.71 2.72 -0.99
C PHE A 37 -8.57 3.61 -0.49
N GLU A 38 -8.89 4.51 0.44
CA GLU A 38 -7.87 5.15 1.24
C GLU A 38 -7.23 4.03 2.06
N PRO A 39 -5.94 3.73 1.84
CA PRO A 39 -5.27 2.76 2.68
C PRO A 39 -5.34 3.25 4.11
N GLU A 40 -5.81 2.40 5.03
CA GLU A 40 -5.84 2.71 6.45
C GLU A 40 -4.38 2.82 6.94
N ILE A 41 -3.83 4.04 6.95
CA ILE A 41 -2.47 4.30 7.42
C ILE A 41 -2.51 4.26 8.96
N VAL A 42 -2.33 3.07 9.52
CA VAL A 42 -2.21 2.90 10.96
C VAL A 42 -0.80 3.32 11.42
N LYS A 43 -0.71 4.06 12.52
CA LYS A 43 0.59 4.35 13.15
C LYS A 43 1.23 3.04 13.60
N GLY A 44 2.33 2.65 12.95
CA GLY A 44 3.15 1.52 13.39
C GLY A 44 3.70 1.74 14.80
N ASN A 45 3.78 0.66 15.58
CA ASN A 45 4.43 0.68 16.88
C ASN A 45 5.94 0.90 16.70
N LYS A 46 6.44 2.06 17.15
CA LYS A 46 7.87 2.43 17.08
C LYS A 46 8.67 2.02 18.33
N SER A 47 8.07 1.21 19.20
CA SER A 47 8.75 0.70 20.40
C SER A 47 9.77 -0.35 19.96
N LEU A 48 11.00 0.11 19.73
CA LEU A 48 12.13 -0.74 19.43
C LEU A 48 12.84 -1.10 20.74
N ASN A 49 13.03 -2.38 21.03
CA ASN A 49 13.91 -2.83 22.11
C ASN A 49 15.36 -2.78 21.61
N PRO A 50 16.21 -1.82 22.05
CA PRO A 50 17.56 -1.69 21.52
C PRO A 50 18.44 -2.89 21.87
N LYS A 51 18.11 -3.60 22.95
CA LYS A 51 18.83 -4.83 23.33
C LYS A 51 18.53 -6.00 22.42
N GLU A 52 17.37 -6.05 21.78
CA GLU A 52 17.04 -7.08 20.79
C GLU A 52 17.65 -6.72 19.44
N LEU A 53 17.56 -5.44 19.04
CA LEU A 53 18.10 -4.98 17.75
C LEU A 53 19.63 -4.99 17.69
N PHE A 54 20.28 -4.58 18.78
CA PHE A 54 21.73 -4.46 18.87
C PHE A 54 22.33 -5.50 19.84
N GLY A 55 21.54 -6.47 20.29
CA GLY A 55 21.97 -7.53 21.21
C GLY A 55 23.11 -8.39 20.65
N ILE A 56 23.12 -8.55 19.32
CA ILE A 56 24.22 -9.18 18.58
C ILE A 56 25.58 -8.50 18.78
N TRP A 57 25.62 -7.28 19.29
CA TRP A 57 26.84 -6.49 19.55
C TRP A 57 27.04 -6.23 21.05
N LYS A 58 26.20 -6.81 21.91
CA LYS A 58 26.27 -6.63 23.37
C LYS A 58 27.52 -7.31 23.96
N ASP A 59 27.87 -8.49 23.42
CA ASP A 59 28.95 -9.35 23.90
C ASP A 59 30.11 -9.49 22.88
N THR A 60 30.05 -8.72 21.79
CA THR A 60 30.92 -8.76 20.61
C THR A 60 31.32 -7.34 20.21
N PRO A 61 32.45 -7.17 19.50
CA PRO A 61 33.44 -6.17 19.90
C PRO A 61 33.02 -4.71 19.86
N ARG A 62 33.42 -3.97 20.90
CA ARG A 62 33.11 -2.55 21.10
C ARG A 62 34.02 -1.60 20.30
N ASN A 63 35.08 -2.12 19.67
CA ASN A 63 36.06 -1.35 18.92
C ASN A 63 36.15 -1.85 17.46
N ILE A 64 36.59 -0.98 16.56
CA ILE A 64 36.64 -1.29 15.11
C ILE A 64 37.76 -2.30 14.79
N GLU A 65 38.78 -2.35 15.65
CA GLU A 65 39.94 -3.23 15.56
C GLU A 65 39.55 -4.70 15.71
N ASP A 66 38.77 -5.04 16.74
CA ASP A 66 38.33 -6.41 17.01
C ASP A 66 37.29 -6.88 15.98
N ILE A 67 36.45 -5.97 15.46
CA ILE A 67 35.54 -6.28 14.34
C ILE A 67 36.36 -6.72 13.13
N ARG A 68 37.39 -5.96 12.75
CA ARG A 68 38.27 -6.32 11.62
C ARG A 68 38.98 -7.67 11.83
N ALA A 69 39.42 -7.96 13.05
CA ALA A 69 40.09 -9.21 13.38
C ALA A 69 39.16 -10.44 13.28
N LYS A 70 37.92 -10.34 13.75
CA LYS A 70 36.96 -11.48 13.76
C LYS A 70 36.20 -11.66 12.45
N SER A 71 35.94 -10.58 11.70
CA SER A 71 35.08 -10.63 10.51
C SER A 71 35.81 -11.12 9.26
N TRP A 72 37.14 -11.02 9.24
CA TRP A 72 37.93 -11.21 8.03
C TRP A 72 38.85 -12.43 8.13
N HIS A 73 38.26 -13.62 8.22
CA HIS A 73 38.98 -14.86 7.93
C HIS A 73 39.14 -14.99 6.41
N ARG A 74 40.18 -14.37 5.84
CA ARG A 74 40.66 -14.78 4.52
C ARG A 74 41.21 -16.20 4.68
N ASN A 75 40.42 -17.19 4.29
CA ASN A 75 40.91 -18.55 4.09
C ASN A 75 42.12 -18.45 3.15
N LYS A 76 43.30 -18.85 3.66
CA LYS A 76 44.48 -19.10 2.85
C LYS A 76 44.33 -20.44 2.14
#